data_AF-A0A7X8WR42-F1
#
_entry.id   AF-A0A7X8WR42-F1
#
_cell.length_a   1.000
_cell.length_b   1.000
_cell.length_c   1.000
_cell.angle_alpha   90.00
_cell.angle_beta   90.00
_cell.angle_gamma   90.00
#
_symmetry.space_group_name_H-M   'P 1'
#
loop_
_entity.id
_entity.type
_entity.pdbx_description
1 polymer ?
#
loop_
_entity_poly.entity_id
_entity_poly.type
_entity_poly.pdbx_seq_one_letter_code
_entity_poly.pdbx_strand_id
1 'polypeptide(L)'
;MRLDHVSYAVGPEGLVATADKIAQQLGINWVNGGIHPRFGTRNLFFPMKNRQYFEIVEVLEHPAAEKAPFGQAVRARSKMGGGWMAWVVSVDDMTPFEERLDRRAVPGGRTFPDGRTLEWE
;
A
#
# COMPACT_ATOMS: atom_id res chain seq x y z
N MET A 1 17.23 9.38 -1.52
CA MET A 1 15.76 9.41 -1.69
C MET A 1 15.42 9.01 -3.11
N ARG A 2 14.51 8.05 -3.30
CA ARG A 2 14.01 7.61 -4.62
C ARG A 2 12.52 7.33 -4.55
N LEU A 3 11.79 7.49 -5.65
CA LEU A 3 10.41 7.01 -5.73
C LEU A 3 10.42 5.49 -5.55
N ASP A 4 9.60 5.00 -4.62
CA ASP A 4 9.41 3.59 -4.32
C ASP A 4 8.14 3.07 -5.00
N HIS A 5 6.99 3.66 -4.69
CA HIS A 5 5.73 3.28 -5.31
C HIS A 5 4.69 4.40 -5.28
N VAL A 6 3.60 4.17 -6.01
CA VAL A 6 2.36 4.92 -5.92
C VAL A 6 1.25 4.00 -5.48
N SER A 7 0.30 4.51 -4.70
CA SER A 7 -0.81 3.73 -4.14
C SER A 7 -2.16 4.23 -4.66
N TYR A 8 -2.99 3.27 -5.07
CA TYR A 8 -4.37 3.48 -5.52
C TYR A 8 -5.31 2.68 -4.61
N ALA A 9 -6.21 3.37 -3.93
CA ALA A 9 -7.20 2.72 -3.09
C ALA A 9 -8.33 2.17 -3.96
N VAL A 10 -8.79 0.96 -3.63
CA VAL A 10 -9.89 0.32 -4.34
C VAL A 10 -11.20 1.06 -4.08
N GLY A 11 -12.06 1.09 -5.09
CA GLY A 11 -13.45 1.54 -4.99
C GLY A 11 -14.40 0.39 -4.62
N PRO A 12 -15.72 0.56 -4.82
CA PRO A 12 -16.74 -0.44 -4.50
C PRO A 12 -16.61 -1.75 -5.28
N GLU A 13 -15.89 -1.77 -6.40
CA GLU A 13 -15.62 -2.97 -7.19
C GLU A 13 -14.69 -3.97 -6.47
N GLY A 14 -13.96 -3.53 -5.45
CA GLY A 14 -13.05 -4.34 -4.67
C GLY A 14 -11.71 -4.61 -5.35
N LEU A 15 -10.82 -5.26 -4.61
CA LEU A 15 -9.40 -5.36 -4.95
C LEU A 15 -9.09 -6.07 -6.26
N VAL A 16 -9.60 -7.29 -6.45
CA VAL A 16 -9.28 -8.10 -7.64
C VAL A 16 -9.86 -7.47 -8.89
N ALA A 17 -11.12 -7.03 -8.87
CA ALA A 17 -11.74 -6.38 -10.03
C ALA A 17 -11.03 -5.07 -10.42
N THR A 18 -10.62 -4.26 -9.44
CA THR A 18 -9.80 -3.06 -9.68
C THR A 18 -8.48 -3.43 -10.37
N ALA A 19 -7.77 -4.42 -9.82
CA ALA A 19 -6.47 -4.84 -10.34
C ALA A 19 -6.58 -5.46 -11.74
N ASP A 20 -7.61 -6.28 -12.01
CA ASP A 20 -7.84 -6.87 -13.33
C ASP A 20 -8.13 -5.81 -14.40
N LYS A 21 -8.95 -4.81 -14.07
CA LYS A 21 -9.21 -3.67 -14.96
C LYS A 21 -7.93 -2.90 -15.29
N ILE A 22 -7.09 -2.65 -14.30
CA ILE A 22 -5.80 -1.96 -14.48
C ILE A 22 -4.84 -2.83 -15.28
N ALA A 23 -4.77 -4.13 -14.99
CA ALA A 23 -3.95 -5.10 -15.72
C ALA A 23 -4.29 -5.11 -17.21
N GLN A 24 -5.58 -5.11 -17.54
CA GLN A 24 -6.06 -5.03 -18.92
C GLN A 24 -5.63 -3.74 -19.62
N GLN A 25 -5.69 -2.60 -18.93
CA GLN A 25 -5.29 -1.30 -19.50
C GLN A 25 -3.78 -1.17 -19.69
N LEU A 26 -2.99 -1.73 -18.77
CA LEU A 26 -1.53 -1.63 -18.80
C LEU A 26 -0.86 -2.78 -19.58
N GLY A 27 -1.58 -3.87 -19.85
CA GLY A 27 -1.03 -5.07 -20.50
C GLY A 27 -0.04 -5.84 -19.63
N ILE A 28 -0.14 -5.75 -18.30
CA ILE A 28 0.74 -6.39 -17.34
C ILE A 28 -0.05 -7.09 -16.23
N ASN A 29 0.48 -8.18 -15.68
CA ASN A 29 -0.16 -8.90 -14.59
C ASN A 29 0.21 -8.31 -13.22
N TRP A 30 -0.72 -8.38 -12.27
CA TRP A 30 -0.47 -8.06 -10.87
C TRP A 30 0.04 -9.28 -10.10
N VAL A 31 0.65 -9.00 -8.95
CA VAL A 31 1.12 -9.99 -7.97
C VAL A 31 0.30 -9.83 -6.68
N ASN A 32 -0.08 -10.95 -6.07
CA ASN A 32 -0.70 -10.93 -4.75
C ASN A 32 0.33 -10.53 -3.70
N GLY A 33 0.19 -9.32 -3.15
CA GLY A 33 1.11 -8.82 -2.14
C GLY A 33 0.82 -9.38 -0.76
N GLY A 34 -0.45 -9.47 -0.40
CA GLY A 34 -0.88 -10.06 0.87
C GLY A 34 -1.47 -9.01 1.83
N ILE A 35 -1.42 -9.33 3.13
CA ILE A 35 -2.10 -8.57 4.19
C ILE A 35 -1.09 -7.73 4.95
N HIS A 36 -1.47 -6.51 5.32
CA HIS A 36 -0.75 -5.63 6.23
C HIS A 36 -1.42 -5.67 7.63
N PRO A 37 -0.98 -6.54 8.56
CA PRO A 37 -1.72 -6.76 9.81
C PRO A 37 -1.80 -5.50 10.67
N ARG A 38 -0.71 -4.72 10.72
CA ARG A 38 -0.62 -3.47 11.48
C ARG A 38 -1.48 -2.34 10.92
N PHE A 39 -1.76 -2.38 9.62
CA PHE A 39 -2.52 -1.32 8.94
C PHE A 39 -3.97 -1.70 8.67
N GLY A 40 -4.33 -2.98 8.83
CA GLY A 40 -5.67 -3.47 8.52
C GLY A 40 -6.01 -3.30 7.03
N THR A 41 -5.04 -3.53 6.15
CA THR A 41 -5.22 -3.43 4.69
C THR A 41 -4.66 -4.68 4.02
N ARG A 42 -4.96 -4.88 2.74
CA ARG A 42 -4.31 -5.86 1.87
C ARG A 42 -4.02 -5.23 0.52
N ASN A 43 -3.05 -5.77 -0.22
CA ASN A 43 -2.72 -5.24 -1.53
C ASN A 43 -2.49 -6.31 -2.62
N LEU A 44 -2.66 -5.84 -3.84
CA LEU A 44 -2.07 -6.39 -5.05
C LEU A 44 -1.09 -5.34 -5.59
N PHE A 45 -0.08 -5.75 -6.34
CA PHE A 45 0.83 -4.77 -6.93
C PHE A 45 1.37 -5.19 -8.29
N PHE A 46 1.72 -4.19 -9.10
CA PHE A 46 2.38 -4.37 -10.39
C PHE A 46 3.87 -4.03 -10.23
N PRO A 47 4.78 -5.02 -10.37
CA PRO A 47 6.21 -4.74 -10.37
C PRO A 47 6.60 -3.90 -11.59
N MET A 48 7.39 -2.85 -11.37
CA MET A 48 7.89 -1.95 -12.40
C MET A 48 9.43 -2.05 -12.48
N LYS A 49 10.02 -1.30 -13.42
CA LYS A 49 11.48 -1.19 -13.51
C LYS A 49 12.05 -0.52 -12.26
N ASN A 50 13.36 -0.68 -12.03
CA ASN A 50 14.11 0.01 -10.97
C ASN A 50 13.58 -0.25 -9.55
N ARG A 51 13.03 -1.44 -9.31
CA ARG A 51 12.46 -1.88 -8.01
C ARG A 51 11.24 -1.05 -7.55
N GLN A 52 10.62 -0.32 -8.46
CA GLN A 52 9.39 0.41 -8.19
C GLN A 52 8.18 -0.50 -8.35
N TYR A 53 7.05 -0.10 -7.79
CA TYR A 53 5.79 -0.80 -8.04
C TYR A 53 4.60 0.14 -8.03
N PHE A 54 3.50 -0.33 -8.62
CA PHE A 54 2.19 0.28 -8.48
C PHE A 54 1.35 -0.58 -7.52
N GLU A 55 0.98 -0.01 -6.38
CA GLU A 55 0.16 -0.66 -5.36
C GLU A 55 -1.33 -0.40 -5.56
N ILE A 56 -2.12 -1.48 -5.56
CA ILE A 56 -3.58 -1.44 -5.41
C ILE A 56 -3.91 -1.91 -4.00
N VAL A 57 -4.51 -1.04 -3.19
CA VAL A 57 -4.71 -1.30 -1.75
C VAL A 57 -6.18 -1.25 -1.37
N GLU A 58 -6.59 -2.24 -0.57
CA GLU A 58 -7.92 -2.34 0.00
C GLU A 58 -7.85 -2.30 1.52
N VAL A 59 -8.76 -1.54 2.14
CA VAL A 59 -8.95 -1.59 3.59
C VAL A 59 -9.76 -2.81 3.99
N LEU A 60 -9.35 -3.47 5.06
CA LEU A 60 -10.08 -4.57 5.67
C LEU A 60 -11.03 -4.03 6.75
N GLU A 61 -12.11 -4.76 7.00
CA GLU A 61 -12.92 -4.58 8.20
C GLU A 61 -12.18 -5.17 9.41
N HIS A 62 -11.20 -4.41 9.91
CA HIS A 62 -10.32 -4.81 11.00
C HIS A 62 -10.00 -3.62 11.90
N PRO A 63 -9.97 -3.77 13.25
CA PRO A 63 -9.72 -2.66 14.17
C PRO A 63 -8.40 -1.91 13.94
N ALA A 64 -7.39 -2.56 13.37
CA ALA A 64 -6.14 -1.91 13.02
C ALA A 64 -6.33 -0.79 11.98
N ALA A 65 -7.28 -0.95 11.04
CA ALA A 65 -7.57 0.05 10.02
C ALA A 65 -8.18 1.33 10.60
N GLU A 66 -8.82 1.25 11.77
CA GLU A 66 -9.40 2.40 12.46
C GLU A 66 -8.35 3.18 13.26
N LYS A 67 -7.21 2.56 13.58
CA LYS A 67 -6.16 3.16 14.41
C LYS A 67 -4.96 3.61 13.58
N ALA A 68 -4.59 2.86 12.55
CA ALA A 68 -3.44 3.16 11.72
C ALA A 68 -3.77 4.31 10.75
N PRO A 69 -2.96 5.39 10.70
CA PRO A 69 -3.20 6.50 9.76
C PRO A 69 -3.31 6.06 8.30
N PHE A 70 -2.52 5.07 7.88
CA PHE A 70 -2.62 4.50 6.53
C PHE A 70 -3.95 3.79 6.30
N GLY A 71 -4.40 2.94 7.24
CA GLY A 71 -5.71 2.27 7.14
C GLY A 71 -6.88 3.25 7.08
N GLN A 72 -6.83 4.33 7.88
CA GLN A 72 -7.82 5.40 7.85
C GLN A 72 -7.82 6.13 6.50
N ALA A 73 -6.65 6.43 5.95
CA ALA A 73 -6.51 7.10 4.65
C ALA A 73 -7.04 6.22 3.49
N VAL A 74 -6.71 4.93 3.48
CA VAL A 74 -7.26 3.98 2.49
C VAL A 74 -8.78 3.92 2.61
N ARG A 75 -9.32 3.78 3.83
CA ARG A 75 -10.77 3.76 4.07
C ARG A 75 -11.47 5.02 3.59
N ALA A 76 -10.90 6.19 3.89
CA ALA A 76 -11.45 7.46 3.45
C ALA A 76 -11.46 7.55 1.92
N ARG A 77 -10.37 7.15 1.25
CA ARG A 77 -10.30 7.16 -0.22
C ARG A 77 -11.26 6.16 -0.85
N SER A 78 -11.39 4.96 -0.31
CA SER A 78 -12.37 3.96 -0.78
C SER A 78 -13.81 4.48 -0.67
N LYS A 79 -14.16 5.18 0.43
CA LYS A 79 -15.47 5.83 0.60
C LYS A 79 -15.74 6.94 -0.42
N MET A 80 -14.71 7.54 -1.00
CA MET A 80 -14.81 8.52 -2.10
C MET A 80 -14.87 7.87 -3.50
N GLY A 81 -15.03 6.55 -3.58
CA GLY A 81 -15.09 5.80 -4.84
C GLY A 81 -13.74 5.22 -5.29
N GLY A 82 -12.72 5.22 -4.42
CA GLY A 82 -11.38 4.75 -4.78
C GLY A 82 -10.56 5.77 -5.56
N GLY A 83 -9.35 5.42 -5.98
CA GLY A 83 -8.47 6.30 -6.75
C GLY A 83 -7.06 6.44 -6.19
N TRP A 84 -6.25 7.25 -6.88
CA TRP A 84 -4.93 7.67 -6.43
C TRP A 84 -4.99 8.31 -5.04
N MET A 85 -4.10 7.91 -4.14
CA MET A 85 -4.06 8.44 -2.77
C MET A 85 -2.68 8.84 -2.27
N ALA A 86 -1.61 8.18 -2.73
CA ALA A 86 -0.28 8.41 -2.18
C ALA A 86 0.84 8.10 -3.19
N TRP A 87 1.99 8.70 -2.94
CA TRP A 87 3.29 8.32 -3.50
C TRP A 87 4.26 8.17 -2.33
N VAL A 88 5.17 7.20 -2.45
CA VAL A 88 6.08 6.82 -1.38
C VAL A 88 7.51 6.92 -1.88
N VAL A 89 8.39 7.44 -1.02
CA VAL A 89 9.82 7.53 -1.28
C VAL A 89 10.58 6.67 -0.31
N SER A 90 11.58 5.96 -0.83
CA SER A 90 12.56 5.24 -0.02
C SER A 90 13.79 6.12 0.19
N VAL A 91 14.29 6.11 1.41
CA VAL A 91 15.53 6.76 1.85
C VAL A 91 16.41 5.71 2.50
N ASP A 92 17.72 5.93 2.47
CA ASP A 92 18.68 4.98 3.06
C ASP A 92 18.79 5.18 4.59
N ASP A 93 18.43 6.38 5.08
CA ASP A 93 18.36 6.73 6.50
C ASP A 93 17.13 7.62 6.75
N MET A 94 16.26 7.17 7.66
CA MET A 94 15.04 7.88 8.05
C MET A 94 15.30 8.96 9.11
N THR A 95 16.43 8.89 9.84
CA THR A 95 16.75 9.74 11.00
C THR A 95 16.56 11.23 10.72
N PRO A 96 17.10 11.81 9.62
CA PRO A 96 16.93 13.24 9.35
C PRO A 96 15.48 13.67 9.13
N PHE A 97 14.63 12.75 8.65
CA PHE A 97 13.20 13.01 8.41
C PHE A 97 12.40 12.89 9.69
N GLU A 98 12.71 11.93 10.54
CA GLU A 98 12.08 11.79 11.86
C GLU A 98 12.33 13.02 12.73
N GLU A 99 13.58 13.48 12.80
CA GLU A 99 13.98 14.67 13.57
C GLU A 99 13.27 15.92 13.04
N ARG A 100 13.22 16.09 11.72
CA ARG A 100 12.59 17.26 11.10
C ARG A 100 11.07 17.29 11.28
N LEU A 101 10.42 16.12 11.31
CA LEU A 101 8.97 16.00 11.42
C LEU A 101 8.50 15.79 12.86
N ASP A 102 9.42 15.66 13.82
CA ASP A 102 9.16 15.25 15.21
C ASP A 102 8.25 14.00 15.28
N ARG A 103 8.55 13.02 14.42
CA ARG A 103 7.74 11.82 14.28
C ARG A 103 8.60 10.63 13.90
N ARG A 104 8.58 9.61 14.75
CA ARG A 104 9.22 8.33 14.47
C ARG A 104 8.52 7.57 13.34
N ALA A 105 9.32 6.88 12.53
CA ALA A 105 8.90 5.81 11.68
C ALA A 105 8.20 4.73 12.50
N VAL A 106 7.33 3.98 11.84
CA VAL A 106 6.59 2.89 12.47
C VAL A 106 6.86 1.62 11.68
N PRO A 107 7.11 0.49 12.35
CA PRO A 107 7.40 -0.75 11.65
C PRO A 107 6.20 -1.14 10.78
N GLY A 108 6.45 -1.22 9.49
CA GLY A 108 5.55 -1.75 8.48
C GLY A 108 5.83 -3.23 8.23
N GLY A 109 4.82 -3.95 7.79
CA GLY A 109 4.99 -5.35 7.44
C GLY A 109 3.84 -5.90 6.63
N ARG A 110 4.15 -6.88 5.78
CA ARG A 110 3.20 -7.58 4.92
C ARG A 110 3.44 -9.08 4.99
N THR A 111 2.37 -9.84 5.23
CA THR A 111 2.39 -11.30 5.17
C THR A 111 1.88 -11.76 3.81
N PHE A 112 2.73 -12.50 3.09
CA PHE A 112 2.42 -13.10 1.80
C PHE A 112 1.47 -14.29 1.95
N PRO A 113 0.78 -14.72 0.88
CA PRO A 113 -0.09 -15.90 0.91
C PRO A 113 0.61 -17.21 1.33
N ASP A 114 1.92 -17.31 1.14
CA ASP A 114 2.74 -18.47 1.54
C ASP A 114 3.24 -18.41 2.99
N GLY A 115 2.82 -17.40 3.76
CA GLY A 115 3.16 -17.23 5.16
C GLY A 115 4.48 -16.49 5.43
N ARG A 116 5.27 -16.16 4.41
CA ARG A 116 6.46 -15.30 4.60
C ARG A 116 6.04 -13.88 4.97
N THR A 117 6.88 -13.18 5.72
CA THR A 117 6.66 -11.77 6.09
C THR A 117 7.78 -10.90 5.52
N LEU A 118 7.41 -9.80 4.89
CA LEU A 118 8.30 -8.69 4.54
C LEU A 118 8.10 -7.57 5.54
N GLU A 119 9.18 -6.95 6.01
CA GLU A 119 9.16 -5.86 7.00
C GLU A 119 9.93 -4.64 6.47
N TRP A 120 9.54 -3.45 6.92
CA TRP A 120 10.18 -2.17 6.59
C TRP A 120 9.88 -1.11 7.66
N GLU A 121 10.52 0.06 7.54
CA GLU A 121 10.30 1.24 8.40
C GLU A 121 10.12 2.51 7.55
#